data_AF-A0A1V5ZY87-F1
#
_entry.id   AF-A0A1V5ZY87-F1
#
_cell.length_a   1.000
_cell.length_b   1.000
_cell.length_c   1.000
_cell.angle_alpha   90.00
_cell.angle_beta   90.00
_cell.angle_gamma   90.00
#
_symmetry.space_group_name_H-M   'P 1'
#
loop_
_entity.id
_entity.type
_entity.pdbx_description
1 polymer ?
#
loop_
_entity_poly.entity_id
_entity_poly.type
_entity_poly.pdbx_seq_one_letter_code
_entity_poly.pdbx_strand_id
1 'polypeptide(L)'
;MGTIYASAIFTEVDGILLDTDKVRWTDAEKLRYLNAGQRQAVILKPDAYTVSTVYKLGAGTKQSVPDGTSAFQTPAAVTIPECIQFLRLIRNMGTTGLVAGAAITPVGMDFMDAYNPDWHSATGNAVVKNYIYNEEDPRHFYVSPPQPSSSQGYVEAVFSASPADVVAAAGPSYDVAITISDVYKDILVNYILFRCYAKDAAFSPYNASRAVEYWNLFVLGLERKDLVSKTMSPNVKKPNPSTE
;
A
#
# COMPACT_ATOMS: atom_id res chain seq x y z
N MET A 1 1.22 -8.96 -7.38
CA MET A 1 2.59 -9.19 -6.88
C MET A 1 3.54 -9.22 -8.06
N GLY A 2 4.80 -8.89 -7.85
CA GLY A 2 5.82 -8.98 -8.87
C GLY A 2 6.20 -10.43 -9.18
N THR A 3 6.72 -10.63 -10.38
CA THR A 3 7.30 -11.89 -10.84
C THR A 3 8.79 -11.74 -11.12
N ILE A 4 9.30 -10.51 -11.22
CA ILE A 4 10.71 -10.22 -11.45
C ILE A 4 11.51 -10.49 -10.19
N TYR A 5 12.60 -11.25 -10.35
CA TYR A 5 13.50 -11.58 -9.25
C TYR A 5 14.43 -10.42 -8.89
N ALA A 6 14.75 -10.31 -7.59
CA ALA A 6 15.70 -9.35 -7.08
C ALA A 6 17.09 -9.51 -7.74
N SER A 7 17.52 -10.73 -8.04
CA SER A 7 18.75 -11.03 -8.77
C SER A 7 18.83 -10.31 -10.12
N ALA A 8 17.74 -10.29 -10.89
CA ALA A 8 17.69 -9.60 -12.18
C ALA A 8 17.85 -8.07 -12.04
N ILE A 9 17.25 -7.49 -10.99
CA ILE A 9 17.43 -6.07 -10.65
C ILE A 9 18.89 -5.79 -10.27
N PHE A 10 19.51 -6.68 -9.48
CA PHE A 10 20.90 -6.50 -9.06
C PHE A 10 21.88 -6.59 -10.22
N THR A 11 21.68 -7.51 -11.15
CA THR A 11 22.51 -7.61 -12.36
C THR A 11 22.50 -6.31 -13.17
N GLU A 12 21.34 -5.65 -13.28
CA GLU A 12 21.23 -4.36 -13.97
C GLU A 12 21.96 -3.24 -13.21
N VAL A 13 21.77 -3.17 -11.89
CA VAL A 13 22.47 -2.23 -11.01
C VAL A 13 23.99 -2.41 -11.12
N ASP A 14 24.47 -3.66 -11.11
CA ASP A 14 25.90 -3.98 -11.21
C ASP A 14 26.50 -3.52 -12.54
N GLY A 15 25.76 -3.67 -13.64
CA GLY A 15 26.16 -3.17 -14.95
C GLY A 15 26.30 -1.64 -14.97
N ILE A 16 25.39 -0.91 -14.32
CA ILE A 16 25.42 0.56 -14.25
C ILE A 16 26.56 1.05 -13.33
N LEU A 17 26.79 0.35 -12.22
CA LEU A 17 27.86 0.67 -11.27
C LEU A 17 29.25 0.22 -11.76
N LEU A 18 29.32 -0.60 -12.82
CA LEU A 18 30.54 -1.27 -13.27
C LEU A 18 31.20 -2.14 -12.17
N ASP A 19 30.38 -2.75 -11.31
CA ASP A 19 30.80 -3.60 -10.18
C ASP A 19 30.27 -5.04 -10.34
N THR A 20 30.57 -5.67 -11.48
CA THR A 20 30.09 -7.03 -11.80
C THR A 20 30.63 -8.10 -10.86
N ASP A 21 31.80 -7.85 -10.26
CA ASP A 21 32.44 -8.73 -9.27
C ASP A 21 31.90 -8.49 -7.85
N LYS A 22 31.00 -7.50 -7.66
CA LYS A 22 30.29 -7.19 -6.41
C LYS A 22 31.25 -6.91 -5.25
N VAL A 23 32.40 -6.32 -5.55
CA VAL A 23 33.46 -6.04 -4.57
C VAL A 23 33.06 -4.86 -3.71
N ARG A 24 32.44 -3.84 -4.32
CA ARG A 24 32.02 -2.63 -3.61
C ARG A 24 30.61 -2.79 -3.04
N TRP A 25 29.71 -3.35 -3.83
CA TRP A 25 28.27 -3.43 -3.56
C TRP A 25 27.79 -4.87 -3.54
N THR A 26 27.81 -5.46 -2.35
CA THR A 26 27.32 -6.83 -2.16
C THR A 26 25.82 -6.95 -2.45
N ASP A 27 25.38 -8.13 -2.89
CA ASP A 27 23.94 -8.41 -3.10
C ASP A 27 23.13 -8.27 -1.81
N ALA A 28 23.70 -8.60 -0.66
CA ALA A 28 23.06 -8.42 0.64
C ALA A 28 22.78 -6.94 0.93
N GLU A 29 23.70 -6.05 0.55
CA GLU A 29 23.51 -4.60 0.69
C GLU A 29 22.45 -4.08 -0.29
N LYS A 30 22.51 -4.51 -1.56
CA LYS A 30 21.49 -4.16 -2.57
C LYS A 30 20.09 -4.65 -2.19
N LEU A 31 19.98 -5.82 -1.56
CA LEU A 31 18.70 -6.34 -1.03
C LEU A 31 18.11 -5.43 0.05
N ARG A 32 18.94 -4.91 0.96
CA ARG A 32 18.49 -3.93 1.96
C ARG A 32 17.98 -2.65 1.29
N TYR A 33 18.64 -2.18 0.24
CA TYR A 33 18.20 -1.02 -0.53
C TYR A 33 16.92 -1.30 -1.33
N LEU A 34 16.77 -2.49 -1.90
CA LEU A 34 15.56 -2.93 -2.59
C LEU A 34 14.35 -2.91 -1.64
N ASN A 35 14.46 -3.53 -0.46
CA ASN A 35 13.37 -3.54 0.53
C ASN A 35 13.03 -2.12 1.02
N ALA A 36 14.04 -1.27 1.26
CA ALA A 36 13.81 0.13 1.57
C ALA A 36 13.13 0.89 0.42
N GLY A 37 13.50 0.61 -0.83
CA GLY A 37 12.91 1.22 -2.03
C GLY A 37 11.46 0.81 -2.22
N GLN A 38 11.12 -0.46 -2.00
CA GLN A 38 9.73 -0.93 -2.04
C GLN A 38 8.86 -0.22 -0.99
N ARG A 39 9.35 -0.09 0.25
CA ARG A 39 8.65 0.68 1.30
C ARG A 39 8.53 2.16 0.93
N GLN A 40 9.60 2.77 0.41
CA GLN A 40 9.58 4.18 0.00
C GLN A 40 8.59 4.43 -1.14
N ALA A 41 8.49 3.50 -2.10
CA ALA A 41 7.54 3.60 -3.20
C ALA A 41 6.10 3.62 -2.68
N VAL A 42 5.77 2.79 -1.69
CA VAL A 42 4.44 2.78 -1.06
C VAL A 42 4.17 4.06 -0.26
N ILE A 43 5.17 4.61 0.44
CA ILE A 43 5.02 5.88 1.17
C ILE A 43 4.65 7.03 0.21
N LEU A 44 5.35 7.12 -0.93
CA LEU A 44 5.09 8.18 -1.92
C LEU A 44 3.83 7.91 -2.74
N LYS A 45 3.51 6.63 -2.96
CA LYS A 45 2.39 6.17 -3.77
C LYS A 45 1.68 5.01 -3.06
N PRO A 46 0.71 5.30 -2.16
CA PRO A 46 0.04 4.26 -1.36
C PRO A 46 -0.66 3.18 -2.19
N ASP A 47 -1.10 3.49 -3.41
CA ASP A 47 -1.70 2.53 -4.34
C ASP A 47 -0.66 1.65 -5.08
N ALA A 48 0.65 1.83 -4.84
CA ALA A 48 1.68 0.95 -5.38
C ALA A 48 1.58 -0.48 -4.84
N TYR A 49 1.03 -0.65 -3.63
CA TYR A 49 0.77 -1.95 -3.03
C TYR A 49 -0.53 -1.92 -2.23
N THR A 50 -1.62 -2.35 -2.87
CA THR A 50 -2.94 -2.46 -2.25
C THR A 50 -3.31 -3.90 -1.95
N VAL A 51 -3.92 -4.14 -0.80
CA VAL A 51 -4.48 -5.44 -0.42
C VAL A 51 -6.00 -5.33 -0.37
N SER A 52 -6.68 -6.12 -1.19
CA SER A 52 -8.14 -6.31 -1.12
C SER A 52 -8.41 -7.60 -0.36
N THR A 53 -9.04 -7.49 0.81
CA THR A 53 -9.27 -8.66 1.67
C THR A 53 -10.56 -8.54 2.45
N VAL A 54 -11.09 -9.68 2.86
CA VAL A 54 -12.18 -9.76 3.83
C VAL A 54 -11.59 -9.62 5.23
N TYR A 55 -12.17 -8.72 6.02
CA TYR A 55 -11.68 -8.29 7.31
C TYR A 55 -12.83 -8.24 8.32
N LYS A 56 -12.60 -8.74 9.55
CA LYS A 56 -13.59 -8.67 10.63
C LYS A 56 -13.54 -7.32 11.32
N LEU A 57 -14.68 -6.68 11.50
CA LEU A 57 -14.76 -5.43 12.24
C LEU A 57 -14.70 -5.66 13.76
N GLY A 58 -14.12 -4.70 14.48
CA GLY A 58 -14.19 -4.59 15.94
C GLY A 58 -15.53 -4.03 16.41
N ALA A 59 -15.83 -4.17 17.69
CA ALA A 59 -17.07 -3.62 18.26
C ALA A 59 -17.07 -2.07 18.26
N GLY A 60 -18.23 -1.46 18.11
CA GLY A 60 -18.39 0.00 18.09
C GLY A 60 -18.24 0.62 16.70
N THR A 61 -18.11 1.94 16.66
CA THR A 61 -18.05 2.73 15.42
C THR A 61 -16.63 2.92 14.91
N LYS A 62 -15.65 3.14 15.79
CA LYS A 62 -14.24 3.32 15.41
C LYS A 62 -13.61 1.98 15.09
N GLN A 63 -13.01 1.88 13.91
CA GLN A 63 -12.35 0.71 13.39
C GLN A 63 -10.89 1.05 13.10
N SER A 64 -10.00 0.08 13.31
CA SER A 64 -8.58 0.21 12.98
C SER A 64 -8.29 -0.56 11.69
N VAL A 65 -7.35 -0.05 10.91
CA VAL A 65 -6.75 -0.82 9.81
C VAL A 65 -5.89 -1.97 10.38
N PRO A 66 -5.74 -3.07 9.64
CA PRO A 66 -4.87 -4.18 10.07
C PRO A 66 -3.44 -3.71 10.36
N ASP A 67 -2.86 -4.16 11.46
CA ASP A 67 -1.49 -3.79 11.89
C ASP A 67 -0.46 -4.92 11.72
N GLY A 68 -0.83 -6.03 11.07
CA GLY A 68 0.03 -7.20 10.92
C GLY A 68 0.01 -8.16 12.11
N THR A 69 -0.76 -7.89 13.17
CA THR A 69 -0.92 -8.79 14.31
C THR A 69 -2.04 -9.81 14.08
N SER A 70 -2.06 -10.87 14.89
CA SER A 70 -3.11 -11.90 14.87
C SER A 70 -4.50 -11.39 15.26
N ALA A 71 -4.63 -10.14 15.73
CA ALA A 71 -5.93 -9.51 15.97
C ALA A 71 -6.71 -9.28 14.66
N PHE A 72 -6.01 -9.17 13.53
CA PHE A 72 -6.59 -8.85 12.23
C PHE A 72 -6.37 -9.98 11.24
N GLN A 73 -7.42 -10.78 11.04
CA GLN A 73 -7.37 -12.00 10.25
C GLN A 73 -8.50 -12.04 9.22
N THR A 74 -8.24 -12.75 8.13
CA THR A 74 -9.26 -13.14 7.17
C THR A 74 -10.20 -14.21 7.76
N PRO A 75 -11.35 -14.50 7.12
CA PRO A 75 -12.22 -15.61 7.54
C PRO A 75 -11.52 -16.97 7.61
N ALA A 76 -10.44 -17.15 6.83
CA ALA A 76 -9.62 -18.36 6.83
C ALA A 76 -8.51 -18.35 7.90
N ALA A 77 -8.60 -17.45 8.89
CA ALA A 77 -7.62 -17.27 9.97
C ALA A 77 -6.19 -16.91 9.50
N VAL A 78 -6.06 -16.36 8.29
CA VAL A 78 -4.79 -15.83 7.77
C VAL A 78 -4.61 -14.40 8.25
N THR A 79 -3.50 -14.10 8.93
CA THR A 79 -3.14 -12.74 9.35
C THR A 79 -3.00 -11.82 8.15
N ILE A 80 -3.68 -10.67 8.21
CA ILE A 80 -3.59 -9.64 7.18
C ILE A 80 -2.30 -8.84 7.42
N PRO A 81 -1.50 -8.55 6.39
CA PRO A 81 -0.27 -7.77 6.55
C PRO A 81 -0.55 -6.37 7.11
N GLU A 82 0.51 -5.75 7.62
CA GLU A 82 0.41 -4.37 8.13
C GLU A 82 -0.08 -3.43 7.03
N CYS A 83 -1.19 -2.76 7.33
CA CYS A 83 -1.81 -1.74 6.50
C CYS A 83 -1.43 -0.35 7.00
N ILE A 84 -1.04 0.51 6.06
CA ILE A 84 -0.60 1.87 6.33
C ILE A 84 -1.78 2.84 6.26
N GLN A 85 -2.70 2.60 5.33
CA GLN A 85 -3.82 3.51 5.06
C GLN A 85 -5.08 2.75 4.63
N PHE A 86 -6.24 3.21 5.12
CA PHE A 86 -7.54 2.79 4.61
C PHE A 86 -7.85 3.44 3.26
N LEU A 87 -8.31 2.65 2.29
CA LEU A 87 -8.73 3.18 0.99
C LEU A 87 -10.25 3.12 0.82
N ARG A 88 -10.87 1.95 1.03
CA ARG A 88 -12.31 1.77 0.79
C ARG A 88 -12.91 0.52 1.45
N LEU A 89 -14.15 0.60 1.89
CA LEU A 89 -15.02 -0.57 2.09
C LEU A 89 -15.88 -0.80 0.85
N ILE A 90 -15.94 -2.04 0.38
CA ILE A 90 -16.68 -2.41 -0.83
C ILE A 90 -18.08 -2.90 -0.45
N ARG A 91 -18.15 -3.95 0.37
CA ARG A 91 -19.39 -4.66 0.69
C ARG A 91 -19.30 -5.39 2.03
N ASN A 92 -20.47 -5.70 2.58
CA ASN A 92 -20.61 -6.61 3.70
C ASN A 92 -20.34 -8.05 3.26
N MET A 93 -19.81 -8.87 4.15
CA MET A 93 -19.49 -10.30 3.94
C MET A 93 -20.18 -11.21 4.98
N GLY A 94 -21.21 -10.71 5.66
CA GLY A 94 -21.92 -11.41 6.73
C GLY A 94 -21.07 -11.63 7.98
N THR A 95 -21.54 -12.47 8.90
CA THR A 95 -20.81 -12.80 10.16
C THR A 95 -19.80 -13.94 9.98
N THR A 96 -19.81 -14.62 8.84
CA THR A 96 -18.86 -15.69 8.49
C THR A 96 -17.76 -15.21 7.54
N GLY A 97 -17.95 -14.07 6.87
CA GLY A 97 -17.00 -13.54 5.88
C GLY A 97 -17.02 -14.24 4.52
N LEU A 98 -17.95 -15.18 4.29
CA LEU A 98 -18.00 -16.01 3.08
C LEU A 98 -19.12 -15.64 2.12
N VAL A 99 -20.09 -14.82 2.56
CA VAL A 99 -21.29 -14.50 1.78
C VAL A 99 -21.34 -13.01 1.51
N ALA A 100 -21.26 -12.64 0.23
CA ALA A 100 -21.39 -11.25 -0.19
C ALA A 100 -22.79 -10.69 0.13
N GLY A 101 -22.81 -9.53 0.77
CA GLY A 101 -24.01 -8.78 1.12
C GLY A 101 -24.06 -7.41 0.45
N ALA A 102 -24.79 -6.48 1.09
CA ALA A 102 -24.99 -5.13 0.58
C ALA A 102 -23.68 -4.34 0.45
N ALA A 103 -23.60 -3.50 -0.58
CA ALA A 103 -22.52 -2.54 -0.76
C ALA A 103 -22.50 -1.51 0.37
N ILE A 104 -21.32 -0.97 0.67
CA ILE A 104 -21.12 0.02 1.72
C ILE A 104 -20.77 1.36 1.07
N THR A 105 -21.42 2.43 1.51
CA THR A 105 -21.27 3.77 0.91
C THR A 105 -20.42 4.70 1.78
N PRO A 106 -19.49 5.49 1.18
CA PRO A 106 -18.82 6.56 1.92
C PRO A 106 -19.79 7.68 2.27
N VAL A 107 -19.64 8.28 3.44
CA VAL A 107 -20.36 9.48 3.88
C VAL A 107 -19.41 10.42 4.63
N GLY A 108 -19.69 11.73 4.59
CA GLY A 108 -18.93 12.72 5.37
C GLY A 108 -19.32 12.71 6.85
N MET A 109 -18.35 12.97 7.73
CA MET A 109 -18.57 13.04 9.18
C MET A 109 -19.60 14.10 9.55
N ASP A 110 -19.43 15.33 9.05
CA ASP A 110 -20.34 16.45 9.32
C ASP A 110 -21.80 16.15 8.97
N PHE A 111 -22.02 15.39 7.88
CA PHE A 111 -23.38 15.01 7.48
C PHE A 111 -24.00 14.02 8.48
N MET A 112 -23.23 13.04 8.93
CA MET A 112 -23.69 12.07 9.92
C MET A 112 -23.94 12.75 11.27
N ASP A 113 -23.05 13.62 11.70
CA ASP A 113 -23.16 14.35 12.96
C ASP A 113 -24.33 15.33 12.96
N ALA A 114 -24.64 15.97 11.83
CA ALA A 114 -25.80 16.85 11.70
C ALA A 114 -27.13 16.10 11.61
N TYR A 115 -27.19 15.00 10.87
CA TYR A 115 -28.43 14.27 10.62
C TYR A 115 -28.79 13.29 11.74
N ASN A 116 -27.78 12.65 12.35
CA ASN A 116 -27.96 11.69 13.44
C ASN A 116 -26.81 11.79 14.45
N PRO A 117 -26.80 12.80 15.34
CA PRO A 117 -25.72 13.02 16.30
C PRO A 117 -25.39 11.80 17.19
N ASP A 118 -26.41 10.99 17.50
CA ASP A 118 -26.28 9.82 18.38
C ASP A 118 -25.84 8.54 17.62
N TRP A 119 -25.36 8.67 16.38
CA TRP A 119 -24.98 7.51 15.57
C TRP A 119 -23.89 6.65 16.19
N HIS A 120 -23.03 7.22 17.05
CA HIS A 120 -22.01 6.49 17.80
C HIS A 120 -22.58 5.60 18.92
N SER A 121 -23.72 5.96 19.49
CA SER A 121 -24.39 5.23 20.59
C SER A 121 -25.60 4.41 20.12
N ALA A 122 -25.88 4.41 18.82
CA ALA A 122 -26.96 3.63 18.22
C ALA A 122 -26.82 2.12 18.48
N THR A 123 -27.94 1.39 18.41
CA THR A 123 -27.94 -0.07 18.58
C THR A 123 -27.02 -0.75 17.56
N GLY A 124 -26.14 -1.61 18.05
CA GLY A 124 -25.15 -2.29 17.22
C GLY A 124 -25.77 -3.25 16.21
N ASN A 125 -25.23 -3.27 14.98
CA ASN A 125 -25.66 -4.17 13.91
C ASN A 125 -24.46 -4.61 13.06
N ALA A 126 -24.36 -5.91 12.77
CA ALA A 126 -23.26 -6.48 12.00
C ALA A 126 -23.22 -5.98 10.54
N VAL A 127 -24.36 -5.53 10.00
CA VAL A 127 -24.44 -5.00 8.64
C VAL A 127 -24.14 -3.51 8.63
N VAL A 128 -22.99 -3.15 8.03
CA VAL A 128 -22.57 -1.77 7.84
C VAL A 128 -23.32 -1.17 6.65
N LYS A 129 -23.80 0.07 6.80
CA LYS A 129 -24.40 0.85 5.71
C LYS A 129 -23.41 1.86 5.16
N ASN A 130 -22.81 2.63 6.06
CA ASN A 130 -21.93 3.73 5.71
C ASN A 130 -20.57 3.59 6.37
N TYR A 131 -19.54 4.12 5.70
CA TYR A 131 -18.24 4.33 6.32
C TYR A 131 -17.78 5.77 6.15
N ILE A 132 -16.93 6.20 7.08
CA ILE A 132 -16.35 7.54 7.12
C ILE A 132 -14.85 7.37 7.27
N TYR A 133 -14.10 8.13 6.50
CA TYR A 133 -12.65 8.14 6.54
C TYR A 133 -12.16 9.60 6.66
N ASN A 134 -11.24 9.84 7.58
CA ASN A 134 -10.56 11.13 7.73
C ASN A 134 -9.09 10.93 7.36
N GLU A 135 -8.57 11.80 6.49
CA GLU A 135 -7.19 11.76 6.02
C GLU A 135 -6.17 12.09 7.13
N GLU A 136 -6.59 12.79 8.19
CA GLU A 136 -5.73 13.11 9.34
C GLU A 136 -5.43 11.88 10.22
N ASP A 137 -6.31 10.88 10.22
CA ASP A 137 -6.15 9.62 10.96
C ASP A 137 -6.23 8.42 9.99
N PRO A 138 -5.20 8.23 9.13
CA PRO A 138 -5.26 7.28 8.02
C PRO A 138 -5.37 5.81 8.45
N ARG A 139 -5.04 5.52 9.72
CA ARG A 139 -5.10 4.17 10.31
C ARG A 139 -6.44 3.85 10.94
N HIS A 140 -7.38 4.78 10.95
CA HIS A 140 -8.72 4.54 11.47
C HIS A 140 -9.79 4.95 10.47
N PHE A 141 -10.92 4.30 10.58
CA PHE A 141 -12.14 4.66 9.87
C PHE A 141 -13.32 4.40 10.78
N TYR A 142 -14.46 5.01 10.47
CA TYR A 142 -15.67 4.81 11.23
C TYR A 142 -16.72 4.12 10.39
N VAL A 143 -17.55 3.30 11.04
CA VAL A 143 -18.66 2.57 10.42
C VAL A 143 -19.98 2.89 11.10
N SER A 144 -21.05 2.95 10.31
CA SER A 144 -22.42 3.15 10.80
C SER A 144 -23.37 2.13 10.15
N PRO A 145 -24.28 1.50 10.91
CA PRO A 145 -24.41 1.54 12.38
C PRO A 145 -23.17 0.96 13.11
N PRO A 146 -23.05 1.18 14.44
CA PRO A 146 -21.95 0.61 15.24
C PRO A 146 -21.95 -0.92 15.14
N GLN A 147 -20.79 -1.54 15.18
CA GLN A 147 -20.72 -2.99 15.24
C GLN A 147 -21.11 -3.51 16.62
N PRO A 148 -21.85 -4.63 16.70
CA PRO A 148 -22.29 -5.21 17.97
C PRO A 148 -21.08 -5.74 18.77
N SER A 149 -21.25 -5.94 20.08
CA SER A 149 -20.22 -6.53 20.95
C SER A 149 -19.99 -8.02 20.69
N SER A 150 -20.98 -8.70 20.10
CA SER A 150 -20.90 -10.11 19.69
C SER A 150 -21.38 -10.26 18.26
N SER A 151 -20.82 -11.25 17.54
CA SER A 151 -21.17 -11.52 16.14
C SER A 151 -20.96 -10.32 15.20
N GLN A 152 -19.79 -9.65 15.30
CA GLN A 152 -19.44 -8.57 14.37
C GLN A 152 -19.43 -9.06 12.91
N GLY A 153 -19.73 -8.14 12.01
CA GLY A 153 -19.70 -8.36 10.58
C GLY A 153 -18.28 -8.38 10.03
N TYR A 154 -18.12 -9.14 8.96
CA TYR A 154 -16.99 -9.05 8.05
C TYR A 154 -17.34 -8.11 6.91
N VAL A 155 -16.32 -7.41 6.41
CA VAL A 155 -16.43 -6.53 5.24
C VAL A 155 -15.28 -6.82 4.29
N GLU A 156 -15.53 -6.64 3.00
CA GLU A 156 -14.45 -6.60 2.02
C GLU A 156 -13.91 -5.17 1.94
N ALA A 157 -12.62 -5.03 2.21
CA ALA A 157 -11.94 -3.76 2.33
C ALA A 157 -10.67 -3.74 1.47
N VAL A 158 -10.34 -2.54 0.99
CA VAL A 158 -9.10 -2.25 0.29
C VAL A 158 -8.25 -1.35 1.18
N PHE A 159 -7.02 -1.78 1.43
CA PHE A 159 -6.02 -1.05 2.19
C PHE A 159 -4.76 -0.83 1.34
N SER A 160 -4.03 0.24 1.63
CA SER A 160 -2.62 0.33 1.28
C SER A 160 -1.83 -0.44 2.32
N ALA A 161 -0.98 -1.37 1.90
CA ALA A 161 -0.22 -2.24 2.80
C ALA A 161 1.28 -1.96 2.72
N SER A 162 1.99 -2.28 3.80
CA SER A 162 3.44 -2.34 3.77
C SER A 162 3.87 -3.59 3.00
N PRO A 163 4.76 -3.47 2.00
CA PRO A 163 5.24 -4.63 1.26
C PRO A 163 6.13 -5.47 2.18
N ALA A 164 5.89 -6.78 2.22
CA ALA A 164 6.77 -7.72 2.90
C ALA A 164 8.19 -7.65 2.35
N ASP A 165 9.17 -7.77 3.23
CA ASP A 165 10.58 -7.74 2.85
C ASP A 165 10.93 -8.98 2.03
N VAL A 166 11.61 -8.75 0.91
CA VAL A 166 12.22 -9.81 0.14
C VAL A 166 13.40 -10.32 0.96
N VAL A 167 13.38 -11.61 1.26
CA VAL A 167 14.48 -12.32 1.92
C VAL A 167 15.21 -13.16 0.90
N ALA A 168 16.51 -13.39 1.10
CA ALA A 168 17.26 -14.32 0.26
C ALA A 168 16.63 -15.72 0.33
N ALA A 169 16.70 -16.47 -0.78
CA ALA A 169 16.29 -17.87 -0.80
C ALA A 169 17.24 -18.72 0.06
N ALA A 170 16.98 -20.02 0.19
CA ALA A 170 17.92 -20.91 0.86
C ALA A 170 19.28 -20.89 0.11
N GLY A 171 20.35 -20.49 0.80
CA GLY A 171 21.67 -20.22 0.19
C GLY A 171 21.84 -18.76 -0.27
N PRO A 172 22.99 -18.37 -0.85
CA PRO A 172 23.23 -17.00 -1.34
C PRO A 172 22.50 -16.70 -2.66
N SER A 173 21.27 -17.19 -2.85
CA SER A 173 20.43 -16.90 -4.02
C SER A 173 19.47 -15.76 -3.71
N TYR A 174 19.38 -14.83 -4.66
CA TYR A 174 18.47 -13.69 -4.64
C TYR A 174 17.37 -13.84 -5.70
N ASP A 175 17.10 -15.08 -6.13
CA ASP A 175 16.04 -15.42 -7.09
C ASP A 175 14.66 -15.44 -6.40
N VAL A 176 14.35 -14.34 -5.73
CA VAL A 176 13.09 -14.12 -5.01
C VAL A 176 12.40 -12.92 -5.64
N ALA A 177 11.13 -13.10 -5.97
CA ALA A 177 10.34 -12.08 -6.63
C ALA A 177 10.14 -10.85 -5.75
N ILE A 178 10.09 -9.67 -6.36
CA ILE A 178 9.71 -8.44 -5.67
C ILE A 178 8.24 -8.48 -5.23
N THR A 179 7.95 -7.78 -4.14
CA THR A 179 6.63 -7.79 -3.52
C THR A 179 5.65 -6.89 -4.27
N ILE A 180 6.13 -5.72 -4.71
CA ILE A 180 5.33 -4.77 -5.50
C ILE A 180 5.24 -5.17 -6.99
N SER A 181 4.40 -4.50 -7.78
CA SER A 181 4.23 -4.81 -9.21
C SER A 181 5.52 -4.63 -10.02
N ASP A 182 5.75 -5.52 -10.99
CA ASP A 182 6.89 -5.49 -11.93
C ASP A 182 7.04 -4.17 -12.70
N VAL A 183 5.95 -3.40 -12.85
CA VAL A 183 5.98 -2.06 -13.47
C VAL A 183 6.90 -1.10 -12.71
N TYR A 184 7.17 -1.36 -11.43
CA TYR A 184 8.06 -0.53 -10.62
C TYR A 184 9.53 -0.97 -10.66
N LYS A 185 9.89 -2.00 -11.43
CA LYS A 185 11.26 -2.53 -11.51
C LYS A 185 12.31 -1.44 -11.77
N ASP A 186 12.15 -0.66 -12.83
CA ASP A 186 13.13 0.37 -13.23
C ASP A 186 13.22 1.51 -12.19
N ILE A 187 12.09 1.82 -11.54
CA ILE A 187 12.04 2.79 -10.45
C ILE A 187 12.83 2.25 -9.25
N LEU A 188 12.71 0.96 -8.91
CA LEU A 188 13.49 0.33 -7.84
C LEU A 188 14.99 0.28 -8.16
N VAL A 189 15.39 0.06 -9.42
CA VAL A 189 16.79 0.17 -9.86
C VAL A 189 17.34 1.57 -9.53
N ASN A 190 16.61 2.63 -9.88
CA ASN A 190 17.02 4.01 -9.58
C ASN A 190 17.15 4.24 -8.07
N TYR A 191 16.26 3.69 -7.25
CA TYR A 191 16.37 3.82 -5.79
C TYR A 191 17.65 3.14 -5.24
N ILE A 192 17.98 1.95 -5.73
CA ILE A 192 19.20 1.24 -5.31
C ILE A 192 20.44 2.06 -5.71
N LEU A 193 20.48 2.56 -6.95
CA LEU A 193 21.59 3.41 -7.44
C LEU A 193 21.73 4.68 -6.63
N PHE A 194 20.62 5.35 -6.29
CA PHE A 194 20.62 6.49 -5.37
C PHE A 194 21.33 6.13 -4.06
N ARG A 195 20.97 5.01 -3.42
CA ARG A 195 21.57 4.61 -2.13
C ARG A 195 23.05 4.28 -2.26
N CYS A 196 23.46 3.62 -3.33
CA CYS A 196 24.87 3.35 -3.64
C CYS A 196 25.67 4.65 -3.81
N TYR A 197 25.24 5.55 -4.71
CA TYR A 197 25.93 6.81 -4.93
C TYR A 197 25.89 7.75 -3.73
N ALA A 198 24.81 7.74 -2.94
CA ALA A 198 24.70 8.55 -1.74
C ALA A 198 25.72 8.13 -0.66
N LYS A 199 25.98 6.82 -0.50
CA LYS A 199 27.00 6.33 0.44
C LYS A 199 28.41 6.75 0.00
N ASP A 200 28.66 6.86 -1.32
CA ASP A 200 29.95 7.30 -1.87
C ASP A 200 30.03 8.81 -2.14
N ALA A 201 29.01 9.58 -1.76
CA ALA A 201 28.95 11.03 -1.99
C ALA A 201 30.08 11.80 -1.30
N ALA A 202 30.56 11.30 -0.15
CA ALA A 202 31.66 11.92 0.59
C ALA A 202 33.01 11.85 -0.13
N PHE A 203 33.20 10.87 -1.03
CA PHE A 203 34.47 10.66 -1.73
C PHE A 203 34.56 11.37 -3.07
N SER A 204 33.43 11.81 -3.64
CA SER A 204 33.39 12.50 -4.92
C SER A 204 32.13 13.36 -5.04
N PRO A 205 32.26 14.68 -5.32
CA PRO A 205 31.12 15.55 -5.63
C PRO A 205 30.26 15.04 -6.79
N TYR A 206 30.85 14.34 -7.76
CA TYR A 206 30.10 13.74 -8.88
C TYR A 206 29.15 12.63 -8.43
N ASN A 207 29.52 11.84 -7.42
CA ASN A 207 28.65 10.81 -6.85
C ASN A 207 27.49 11.46 -6.08
N ALA A 208 27.74 12.59 -5.39
CA ALA A 208 26.68 13.35 -4.75
C ALA A 208 25.65 13.86 -5.78
N SER A 209 26.11 14.40 -6.92
CA SER A 209 25.21 14.83 -8.00
C SER A 209 24.41 13.68 -8.59
N ARG A 210 25.04 12.52 -8.86
CA ARG A 210 24.34 11.32 -9.37
C ARG A 210 23.30 10.79 -8.39
N ALA A 211 23.60 10.80 -7.09
CA ALA A 211 22.64 10.37 -6.08
C ALA A 211 21.35 11.21 -6.14
N VAL A 212 21.48 12.53 -6.24
CA VAL A 212 20.34 13.44 -6.39
C VAL A 212 19.57 13.18 -7.68
N GLU A 213 20.27 12.93 -8.79
CA GLU A 213 19.64 12.61 -10.08
C GLU A 213 18.80 11.33 -10.02
N TYR A 214 19.36 10.22 -9.50
CA TYR A 214 18.63 8.95 -9.38
C TYR A 214 17.46 9.04 -8.39
N TRP A 215 17.60 9.84 -7.33
CA TRP A 215 16.47 10.14 -6.45
C TRP A 215 15.34 10.87 -7.19
N ASN A 216 15.67 11.88 -7.99
CA ASN A 216 14.67 12.61 -8.78
C ASN A 216 14.00 11.71 -9.82
N LEU A 217 14.76 10.82 -10.49
CA LEU A 217 14.20 9.84 -11.42
C LEU A 217 13.26 8.84 -10.72
N PHE A 218 13.58 8.43 -9.50
CA PHE A 218 12.72 7.59 -8.67
C PHE A 218 11.38 8.29 -8.37
N VAL A 219 11.42 9.52 -7.86
CA VAL A 219 10.22 10.30 -7.52
C VAL A 219 9.38 10.60 -8.77
N LEU A 220 10.02 11.12 -9.83
CA LEU A 220 9.34 11.46 -11.07
C LEU A 220 8.72 10.24 -11.78
N GLY A 221 9.37 9.07 -11.67
CA GLY A 221 8.83 7.81 -12.18
C GLY A 221 7.53 7.40 -11.49
N LEU A 222 7.43 7.60 -10.17
CA LEU A 222 6.22 7.32 -9.40
C LEU A 222 5.10 8.31 -9.74
N GLU A 223 5.40 9.61 -9.80
CA GLU A 223 4.42 10.67 -10.07
C GLU A 223 3.83 10.63 -11.48
N ARG A 224 4.66 10.42 -12.51
CA ARG A 224 4.17 10.36 -13.90
C ARG A 224 3.18 9.22 -14.11
N LYS A 225 3.40 8.08 -13.44
CA LYS A 225 2.44 6.96 -13.49
C LYS A 225 1.10 7.35 -12.88
N ASP A 226 1.10 8.10 -11.78
CA ASP A 226 -0.12 8.57 -11.11
C ASP A 226 -0.97 9.47 -12.02
N LEU A 227 -0.33 10.45 -12.67
CA LEU A 227 -0.99 11.34 -13.64
C LEU A 227 -1.62 10.57 -14.80
N VAL A 228 -0.88 9.62 -15.39
CA VAL A 228 -1.40 8.77 -16.47
C VAL A 228 -2.58 7.92 -15.98
N SER A 229 -2.49 7.33 -14.79
CA SER A 229 -3.60 6.51 -14.27
C SER A 229 -4.86 7.33 -13.98
N LYS A 230 -4.73 8.56 -13.47
CA LYS A 230 -5.88 9.44 -13.20
C LYS A 230 -6.53 9.93 -14.49
N THR A 231 -5.74 10.29 -15.49
CA THR A 231 -6.24 10.79 -16.78
C THR A 231 -6.85 9.69 -17.65
N MET A 232 -6.31 8.46 -17.60
CA MET A 232 -6.81 7.32 -18.37
C MET A 232 -7.81 6.45 -17.61
N SER A 233 -8.24 6.86 -16.41
CA SER A 233 -9.19 6.09 -15.62
C SER A 233 -10.55 6.00 -16.35
N PRO A 234 -11.13 4.79 -16.50
CA PRO A 234 -12.47 4.63 -17.07
C PRO A 234 -13.57 5.39 -16.33
N ASN A 235 -13.29 5.80 -15.08
CA ASN A 235 -14.21 6.53 -14.21
C ASN A 235 -14.02 8.05 -14.25
N VAL A 236 -13.17 8.60 -15.14
CA VAL A 236 -13.08 10.06 -15.33
C VAL A 236 -14.43 10.57 -15.82
N LYS A 237 -15.12 11.37 -15.00
CA LYS A 237 -16.30 12.11 -15.44
C LYS A 237 -15.86 13.00 -16.60
N LYS A 238 -16.32 12.69 -17.82
CA LYS A 238 -16.16 13.59 -18.96
C LYS A 238 -16.77 14.94 -18.56
N PRO A 239 -16.05 16.07 -18.68
CA PRO A 239 -16.65 17.37 -18.47
C PRO A 239 -17.85 17.51 -19.40
N ASN A 240 -18.98 17.94 -18.85
CA ASN A 240 -20.24 18.03 -19.58
C ASN A 240 -20.08 19.06 -20.71
N PRO A 241 -20.30 18.71 -22.00
CA PRO A 241 -20.01 19.60 -23.12
C PRO A 241 -21.08 20.69 -23.34
N SER A 242 -21.61 21.32 -22.29
CA SER A 242 -22.74 22.26 -22.41
C SER A 242 -22.61 23.53 -21.56
N THR A 243 -21.46 24.20 -21.66
CA THR A 243 -21.34 25.63 -21.32
C THR A 243 -20.45 26.30 -22.36
N GLU A 244 -20.99 26.49 -23.56
CA GLU A 244 -20.70 27.61 -24.46
C GLU A 244 -22.04 28.24 -24.87
#